data_AF-A0A7U8EXZ0-F1
#
_entry.id   AF-A0A7U8EXZ0-F1
#
_cell.length_a   1.000
_cell.length_b   1.000
_cell.length_c   1.000
_cell.angle_alpha   90.00
_cell.angle_beta   90.00
_cell.angle_gamma   90.00
#
_symmetry.space_group_name_H-M   'P 1'
#
loop_
_entity.id
_entity.type
_entity.pdbx_description
1 polymer ?
#
loop_
_entity_poly.entity_id
_entity_poly.type
_entity_poly.pdbx_seq_one_letter_code
_entity_poly.pdbx_strand_id
1 'polypeptide(L)'
;MSIKKFILTLIILSLAKNSFSENEINIFENENYIVKENIKTEIKKLKQSFLLTSVDVAISQPYMELVDLNGEPIKELEGISYSFINVFSKIGSSAIISFDLSNEASKKYKIIKLEFLSPDKGNFINQLSSLTSGKQQSKKELAKDAYSFGTLRTESLSKTIAEYYKDNNWYYILAAITVENNINKETEKYEIRINPKIYNDFQKKLRLHFKSNQIKKFPIPIIE
;
A
#
# COMPACT_ATOMS: atom_id res chain seq x y z
N MET A 1 -12.77 -9.01 -48.99
CA MET A 1 -11.86 -8.36 -48.02
C MET A 1 -10.42 -8.60 -48.49
N SER A 2 -9.57 -7.58 -48.61
CA SER A 2 -8.21 -7.79 -49.14
C SER A 2 -7.35 -8.59 -48.15
N ILE A 3 -6.44 -9.44 -48.66
CA ILE A 3 -5.54 -10.27 -47.86
C ILE A 3 -4.77 -9.41 -46.82
N LYS A 4 -4.41 -8.17 -47.18
CA LYS A 4 -3.79 -7.21 -46.26
C LYS A 4 -4.68 -6.84 -45.07
N LYS A 5 -6.00 -6.68 -45.27
CA LYS A 5 -6.92 -6.40 -44.16
C LYS A 5 -7.09 -7.63 -43.26
N PHE A 6 -7.14 -8.84 -43.82
CA PHE A 6 -7.28 -10.07 -43.04
C PHE A 6 -6.05 -10.36 -42.15
N ILE A 7 -4.84 -10.17 -42.68
CA ILE A 7 -3.59 -10.33 -41.92
C ILE A 7 -3.50 -9.28 -40.80
N LEU A 8 -3.87 -8.03 -41.08
CA LEU A 8 -3.86 -6.97 -40.07
C LEU A 8 -4.87 -7.26 -38.94
N THR A 9 -6.06 -7.77 -39.27
CA THR A 9 -7.06 -8.17 -38.27
C THR A 9 -6.59 -9.36 -37.43
N LEU A 10 -5.91 -10.35 -38.01
CA LEU A 10 -5.30 -11.48 -37.28
C LEU A 10 -4.19 -11.04 -36.34
N ILE A 11 -3.33 -10.11 -36.78
CA ILE A 11 -2.27 -9.54 -35.94
C ILE A 11 -2.88 -8.78 -34.77
N ILE A 12 -3.88 -7.93 -35.02
CA ILE A 12 -4.61 -7.18 -33.98
C ILE A 12 -5.32 -8.14 -33.00
N LEU A 13 -5.97 -9.21 -33.47
CA LEU A 13 -6.58 -10.20 -32.59
C LEU A 13 -5.55 -11.02 -31.80
N SER A 14 -4.38 -11.33 -32.38
CA SER A 14 -3.30 -12.03 -31.67
C SER A 14 -2.64 -11.15 -30.60
N LEU A 15 -2.50 -9.84 -30.88
CA LEU A 15 -2.02 -8.84 -29.92
C LEU A 15 -3.06 -8.58 -28.83
N ALA A 16 -4.35 -8.57 -29.16
CA ALA A 16 -5.43 -8.45 -28.19
C ALA A 16 -5.55 -9.69 -27.29
N LYS A 17 -5.33 -10.90 -27.82
CA LYS A 17 -5.26 -12.13 -26.99
C LYS A 17 -4.05 -12.16 -26.05
N ASN A 18 -2.95 -11.51 -26.40
CA ASN A 18 -1.77 -11.39 -25.53
C ASN A 18 -1.84 -10.21 -24.54
N SER A 19 -2.94 -9.45 -24.49
CA SER A 19 -3.06 -8.26 -23.63
C SER A 19 -4.02 -8.42 -22.45
N PHE A 20 -4.66 -9.59 -22.29
CA PHE A 20 -5.45 -9.91 -21.11
C PHE A 20 -4.80 -11.07 -20.38
N SER A 21 -4.19 -10.76 -19.24
CA SER A 21 -3.74 -11.75 -18.26
C SER A 21 -4.93 -12.67 -17.93
N GLU A 22 -4.84 -13.96 -18.27
CA GLU A 22 -5.88 -14.97 -18.02
C GLU A 22 -6.18 -15.20 -16.52
N ASN A 23 -5.50 -14.51 -15.61
CA ASN A 23 -5.64 -14.64 -14.16
C ASN A 23 -6.07 -13.33 -13.48
N GLU A 24 -7.10 -12.64 -13.97
CA GLU A 24 -7.65 -11.48 -13.26
C GLU A 24 -8.40 -11.97 -12.00
N ILE A 25 -7.84 -11.70 -10.81
CA ILE A 25 -8.49 -12.06 -9.54
C ILE A 25 -9.64 -11.07 -9.30
N ASN A 26 -10.88 -11.51 -9.54
CA ASN A 26 -12.06 -10.79 -9.11
C ASN A 26 -12.30 -11.04 -7.61
N ILE A 27 -11.78 -10.15 -6.77
CA ILE A 27 -11.83 -10.28 -5.31
C ILE A 27 -13.27 -10.24 -4.76
N PHE A 28 -14.21 -9.63 -5.48
CA PHE A 28 -15.57 -9.39 -5.00
C PHE A 28 -16.49 -10.61 -5.12
N GLU A 29 -16.05 -11.67 -5.80
CA GLU A 29 -16.81 -12.91 -5.95
C GLU A 29 -16.33 -14.02 -5.01
N ASN A 30 -15.31 -13.73 -4.18
CA ASN A 30 -14.68 -14.72 -3.33
C ASN A 30 -14.56 -14.25 -1.88
N GLU A 31 -15.31 -14.91 -0.99
CA GLU A 31 -15.37 -14.61 0.44
C GLU A 31 -14.04 -14.77 1.17
N ASN A 32 -13.07 -15.50 0.59
CA ASN A 32 -11.72 -15.62 1.17
C ASN A 32 -10.99 -14.27 1.21
N TYR A 33 -11.38 -13.33 0.35
CA TYR A 33 -10.80 -11.99 0.32
C TYR A 33 -11.57 -10.97 1.17
N ILE A 34 -12.64 -11.38 1.86
CA ILE A 34 -13.30 -10.51 2.83
C ILE A 34 -12.41 -10.37 4.07
N VAL A 35 -12.23 -9.14 4.53
CA VAL A 35 -11.51 -8.82 5.76
C VAL A 35 -12.23 -9.42 6.96
N LYS A 36 -11.58 -10.38 7.62
CA LYS A 36 -12.14 -11.08 8.80
C LYS A 36 -11.64 -10.50 10.12
N GLU A 37 -10.48 -9.85 10.13
CA GLU A 37 -9.89 -9.34 11.37
C GLU A 37 -10.56 -8.04 11.83
N ASN A 38 -10.98 -8.01 13.10
CA ASN A 38 -11.46 -6.79 13.75
C ASN A 38 -10.34 -6.16 14.60
N ILE A 39 -9.44 -5.43 13.92
CA ILE A 39 -8.28 -4.81 14.56
C ILE A 39 -8.66 -3.43 15.09
N LYS A 40 -8.50 -3.21 16.40
CA LYS A 40 -8.71 -1.90 17.00
C LYS A 40 -7.56 -0.97 16.64
N THR A 41 -7.80 -0.04 15.71
CA THR A 41 -6.77 0.90 15.27
C THR A 41 -6.50 2.02 16.28
N GLU A 42 -5.26 2.41 16.55
CA GLU A 42 -4.93 3.58 17.37
C GLU A 42 -4.07 4.59 16.60
N ILE A 43 -3.86 5.79 17.16
CA ILE A 43 -3.09 6.87 16.52
C ILE A 43 -1.84 7.15 17.35
N LYS A 44 -0.67 7.01 16.71
CA LYS A 44 0.59 7.54 17.24
C LYS A 44 0.96 8.82 16.50
N LYS A 45 1.07 9.94 17.21
CA LYS A 45 1.51 11.23 16.64
C LYS A 45 3.00 11.45 16.87
N LEU A 46 3.70 11.93 15.84
CA LEU A 46 5.12 12.28 15.91
C LEU A 46 5.41 13.60 15.18
N LYS A 47 6.52 14.26 15.52
CA LYS A 47 7.13 15.32 14.72
C LYS A 47 8.30 14.75 13.93
N GLN A 48 8.35 15.00 12.63
CA GLN A 48 9.38 14.46 11.75
C GLN A 48 9.94 15.52 10.81
N SER A 49 11.24 15.45 10.52
CA SER A 49 11.83 16.26 9.44
C SER A 49 11.57 15.57 8.10
N PHE A 50 10.85 16.24 7.21
CA PHE A 50 10.60 15.82 5.84
C PHE A 50 11.07 16.93 4.89
N LEU A 51 12.00 16.61 3.98
CA LEU A 51 12.59 17.57 3.04
C LEU A 51 13.05 18.87 3.73
N LEU A 52 13.80 18.75 4.84
CA LEU A 52 14.33 19.86 5.65
C LEU A 52 13.26 20.71 6.38
N THR A 53 12.00 20.27 6.41
CA THR A 53 10.91 20.93 7.15
C THR A 53 10.33 20.01 8.22
N SER A 54 10.05 20.54 9.42
CA SER A 54 9.36 19.78 10.46
C SER A 54 7.87 19.66 10.12
N VAL A 55 7.40 18.42 9.97
CA VAL A 55 6.01 18.07 9.67
C VAL A 55 5.44 17.22 10.80
N ASP A 56 4.15 17.40 11.08
CA ASP A 56 3.42 16.50 11.97
C ASP A 56 3.06 15.24 11.17
N VAL A 57 3.24 14.06 11.77
CA VAL A 57 2.80 12.79 11.18
C VAL A 57 1.94 12.03 12.18
N ALA A 58 0.95 11.31 11.66
CA ALA A 58 0.18 10.34 12.41
C ALA A 58 0.34 8.97 11.78
N ILE A 59 0.48 7.94 12.61
CA ILE A 59 0.72 6.55 12.21
C ILE A 59 -0.39 5.67 12.80
N SER A 60 -0.93 4.77 11.99
CA SER A 60 -1.89 3.75 12.44
C SER A 60 -1.19 2.68 13.27
N GLN A 61 -1.78 2.31 14.40
CA GLN A 61 -1.36 1.15 15.19
C GLN A 61 -2.51 0.14 15.33
N PRO A 62 -2.24 -1.17 15.54
CA PRO A 62 -0.92 -1.79 15.56
C PRO A 62 -0.24 -1.79 14.18
N TYR A 63 1.07 -2.03 14.18
CA TYR A 63 1.79 -2.36 12.95
C TYR A 63 1.42 -3.79 12.56
N MET A 64 1.15 -4.02 11.28
CA MET A 64 0.64 -5.29 10.78
C MET A 64 1.76 -6.11 10.15
N GLU A 65 1.84 -7.39 10.47
CA GLU A 65 2.76 -8.30 9.81
C GLU A 65 2.34 -8.58 8.36
N LEU A 66 3.30 -9.00 7.54
CA LEU A 66 3.03 -9.39 6.16
C LEU A 66 2.56 -10.83 6.10
N VAL A 67 1.45 -11.02 5.41
CA VAL A 67 0.87 -12.33 5.10
C VAL A 67 0.60 -12.42 3.61
N ASP A 68 0.60 -13.64 3.08
CA ASP A 68 0.31 -13.92 1.67
C ASP A 68 -1.17 -13.64 1.33
N LEU A 69 -1.57 -13.95 0.09
CA LEU A 69 -2.96 -13.77 -0.36
C LEU A 69 -3.97 -14.62 0.42
N ASN A 70 -3.53 -15.75 1.00
CA ASN A 70 -4.37 -16.66 1.79
C ASN A 70 -4.44 -16.25 3.27
N GLY A 71 -3.52 -15.39 3.72
CA GLY A 71 -3.41 -14.96 5.11
C GLY A 71 -2.36 -15.68 5.92
N GLU A 72 -1.52 -16.46 5.26
CA GLU A 72 -0.43 -17.19 5.92
C GLU A 72 0.81 -16.29 6.06
N PRO A 73 1.54 -16.35 7.19
CA PRO A 73 2.77 -15.59 7.35
C PRO A 73 3.82 -15.94 6.30
N ILE A 74 4.44 -14.91 5.71
CA ILE A 74 5.56 -15.09 4.77
C ILE A 74 6.85 -15.12 5.57
N LYS A 75 7.37 -16.33 5.85
CA LYS A 75 8.51 -16.55 6.75
C LYS A 75 9.77 -15.79 6.32
N GLU A 76 10.03 -15.70 5.02
CA GLU A 76 11.17 -14.98 4.44
C GLU A 76 11.14 -13.48 4.78
N LEU A 77 9.94 -12.94 5.00
CA LEU A 77 9.70 -11.53 5.30
C LEU A 77 9.45 -11.27 6.80
N GLU A 78 9.82 -12.22 7.67
CA GLU A 78 9.76 -12.04 9.12
C GLU A 78 10.52 -10.78 9.55
N GLY A 79 9.90 -9.99 10.45
CA GLY A 79 10.44 -8.71 10.90
C GLY A 79 10.09 -7.53 10.00
N ILE A 80 9.36 -7.73 8.90
CA ILE A 80 8.76 -6.66 8.10
C ILE A 80 7.30 -6.49 8.51
N SER A 81 6.87 -5.25 8.71
CA SER A 81 5.48 -4.91 9.02
C SER A 81 5.05 -3.66 8.29
N TYR A 82 3.75 -3.50 8.02
CA TYR A 82 3.19 -2.30 7.42
C TYR A 82 2.35 -1.46 8.40
N SER A 83 2.25 -0.17 8.11
CA SER A 83 1.34 0.77 8.75
C SER A 83 0.90 1.84 7.75
N PHE A 84 -0.22 2.51 8.05
CA PHE A 84 -0.65 3.69 7.33
C PHE A 84 -0.18 4.96 8.03
N ILE A 85 0.34 5.91 7.26
CA ILE A 85 0.84 7.19 7.76
C ILE A 85 0.13 8.34 7.03
N ASN A 86 -0.32 9.33 7.80
CA ASN A 86 -0.74 10.62 7.29
C ASN A 86 0.29 11.69 7.65
N VAL A 87 0.79 12.41 6.64
CA VAL A 87 1.75 13.51 6.80
C VAL A 87 1.03 14.85 6.65
N PHE A 88 1.13 15.70 7.68
CA PHE A 88 0.53 17.03 7.72
C PHE A 88 1.61 18.09 7.47
N SER A 89 1.64 18.64 6.25
CA SER A 89 2.58 19.70 5.87
C SER A 89 1.86 20.93 5.31
N LYS A 90 2.54 22.08 5.34
CA LYS A 90 2.09 23.31 4.68
C LYS A 90 1.98 23.13 3.16
N ILE A 91 2.90 22.36 2.56
CA ILE A 91 2.95 22.12 1.11
C ILE A 91 1.93 21.06 0.63
N GLY A 92 1.27 20.36 1.54
CA GLY A 92 0.26 19.36 1.19
C GLY A 92 0.06 18.29 2.26
N SER A 93 -0.92 17.43 2.00
CA SER A 93 -1.15 16.20 2.73
C SER A 93 -0.72 15.00 1.89
N SER A 94 -0.16 13.97 2.53
CA SER A 94 0.15 12.70 1.88
C SER A 94 -0.33 11.56 2.76
N ALA A 95 -0.99 10.59 2.15
CA ALA A 95 -1.28 9.30 2.78
C ALA A 95 -0.32 8.25 2.21
N ILE A 96 0.23 7.45 3.12
CA ILE A 96 1.40 6.62 2.90
C ILE A 96 1.13 5.23 3.48
N ILE A 97 1.56 4.20 2.78
CA ILE A 97 1.78 2.87 3.31
C ILE A 97 3.29 2.75 3.59
N SER A 98 3.64 2.60 4.86
CA SER A 98 5.02 2.43 5.30
C SER A 98 5.27 0.97 5.64
N PHE A 99 6.37 0.42 5.13
CA PHE A 99 6.89 -0.86 5.56
C PHE A 99 8.11 -0.64 6.45
N ASP A 100 7.98 -1.01 7.72
CA ASP A 100 8.97 -0.89 8.77
C ASP A 100 9.67 -2.25 8.97
N LEU A 101 10.99 -2.25 8.90
CA LEU A 101 11.85 -3.44 9.00
C LEU A 101 12.55 -3.47 10.35
N SER A 102 12.56 -4.63 11.01
CA SER A 102 13.39 -4.91 12.18
C SER A 102 14.88 -4.70 11.88
N ASN A 103 15.70 -4.63 12.92
CA ASN A 103 17.16 -4.55 12.76
C ASN A 103 17.72 -5.68 11.87
N GLU A 104 17.19 -6.89 12.00
CA GLU A 104 17.59 -8.08 11.26
C GLU A 104 17.11 -7.99 9.81
N ALA A 105 15.83 -7.66 9.60
CA ALA A 105 15.26 -7.51 8.26
C ALA A 105 15.93 -6.38 7.48
N SER A 106 16.22 -5.24 8.12
CA SER A 106 16.93 -4.11 7.50
C SER A 106 18.34 -4.45 7.03
N LYS A 107 19.03 -5.39 7.68
CA LYS A 107 20.34 -5.87 7.20
C LYS A 107 20.19 -6.70 5.93
N LYS A 108 19.12 -7.50 5.84
CA LYS A 108 18.89 -8.45 4.75
C LYS A 108 18.26 -7.81 3.52
N TYR A 109 17.32 -6.88 3.70
CA TYR A 109 16.39 -6.49 2.67
C TYR A 109 16.25 -4.97 2.51
N LYS A 110 15.83 -4.58 1.30
CA LYS A 110 15.23 -3.28 1.00
C LYS A 110 13.95 -3.48 0.20
N ILE A 111 12.92 -2.69 0.45
CA ILE A 111 11.67 -2.76 -0.31
C ILE A 111 11.71 -1.68 -1.39
N ILE A 112 11.60 -2.10 -2.65
CA ILE A 112 11.81 -1.22 -3.80
C ILE A 112 10.53 -0.90 -4.55
N LYS A 113 9.48 -1.73 -4.44
CA LYS A 113 8.22 -1.53 -5.16
C LYS A 113 7.03 -2.00 -4.34
N LEU A 114 5.91 -1.31 -4.51
CA LEU A 114 4.56 -1.72 -4.08
C LEU A 114 3.61 -1.58 -5.26
N GLU A 115 2.97 -2.67 -5.66
CA GLU A 115 1.99 -2.74 -6.75
C GLU A 115 0.65 -3.23 -6.19
N PHE A 116 -0.47 -2.64 -6.62
CA PHE A 116 -1.81 -3.17 -6.34
C PHE A 116 -2.25 -4.06 -7.48
N LEU A 117 -2.72 -5.26 -7.17
CA LEU A 117 -2.99 -6.31 -8.16
C LEU A 117 -4.45 -6.29 -8.64
N SER A 118 -5.40 -5.95 -7.76
CA SER A 118 -6.84 -5.93 -8.06
C SER A 118 -7.55 -5.02 -7.07
N PRO A 119 -8.55 -4.19 -7.47
CA PRO A 119 -9.06 -4.03 -8.83
C PRO A 119 -8.17 -3.12 -9.70
N ASP A 120 -7.09 -2.59 -9.13
CA ASP A 120 -6.20 -1.59 -9.71
C ASP A 120 -5.21 -2.12 -10.78
N LYS A 121 -5.28 -3.41 -11.13
CA LYS A 121 -4.58 -4.08 -12.25
C LYS A 121 -3.10 -3.74 -12.44
N GLY A 122 -2.30 -3.78 -11.38
CA GLY A 122 -0.86 -3.50 -11.45
C GLY A 122 -0.51 -2.01 -11.33
N ASN A 123 -1.47 -1.13 -11.02
CA ASN A 123 -1.17 0.24 -10.62
C ASN A 123 -0.25 0.22 -9.40
N PHE A 124 0.81 1.01 -9.43
CA PHE A 124 1.78 1.07 -8.36
C PHE A 124 1.78 2.45 -7.71
N ILE A 125 2.04 2.47 -6.41
CA ILE A 125 2.19 3.72 -5.67
C ILE A 125 3.67 4.10 -5.69
N ASN A 126 3.96 5.33 -6.09
CA ASN A 126 5.33 5.86 -6.11
C ASN A 126 5.92 5.95 -4.70
N GLN A 127 7.24 5.77 -4.60
CA GLN A 127 7.98 6.03 -3.36
C GLN A 127 7.91 7.54 -3.02
N LEU A 128 7.70 7.86 -1.73
CA LEU A 128 7.60 9.25 -1.28
C LEU A 128 8.91 9.86 -0.79
N SER A 129 10.00 9.09 -0.61
CA SER A 129 11.28 9.65 -0.15
C SER A 129 12.54 9.13 -0.87
N SER A 130 13.27 10.07 -1.47
CA SER A 130 14.67 10.05 -1.95
C SER A 130 15.00 9.47 -3.33
N LEU A 131 15.69 10.34 -4.08
CA LEU A 131 16.29 10.28 -5.43
C LEU A 131 17.30 9.14 -5.70
N THR A 132 17.43 8.13 -4.83
CA THR A 132 18.34 6.99 -5.07
C THR A 132 17.89 5.64 -4.45
N SER A 133 17.10 5.60 -3.37
CA SER A 133 16.84 4.31 -2.68
C SER A 133 15.54 4.19 -1.86
N GLY A 134 14.69 5.21 -1.74
CA GLY A 134 13.40 5.05 -1.04
C GLY A 134 13.44 4.99 0.50
N LYS A 135 14.64 4.89 1.11
CA LYS A 135 14.83 4.50 2.52
C LYS A 135 14.70 5.64 3.53
N GLN A 136 14.02 5.38 4.65
CA GLN A 136 13.85 6.26 5.80
C GLN A 136 14.23 5.57 7.12
N GLN A 137 14.38 6.33 8.20
CA GLN A 137 14.52 5.76 9.54
C GLN A 137 13.14 5.43 10.12
N SER A 138 12.96 4.18 10.56
CA SER A 138 11.73 3.69 11.16
C SER A 138 11.38 4.42 12.48
N LYS A 139 10.09 4.48 12.77
CA LYS A 139 9.53 5.01 14.03
C LYS A 139 8.81 3.94 14.87
N LYS A 140 8.81 2.70 14.38
CA LYS A 140 8.41 1.52 15.13
C LYS A 140 9.56 1.15 16.09
N GLU A 141 9.20 0.79 17.31
CA GLU A 141 10.20 0.31 18.28
C GLU A 141 10.87 -0.97 17.77
N LEU A 142 12.17 -1.14 18.01
CA LEU A 142 12.99 -2.26 17.52
C LEU A 142 13.12 -2.38 15.99
N ALA A 143 12.57 -1.43 15.23
CA ALA A 143 12.74 -1.33 13.79
C ALA A 143 13.75 -0.24 13.41
N LYS A 144 14.47 -0.46 12.31
CA LYS A 144 15.58 0.39 11.88
C LYS A 144 15.24 1.20 10.65
N ASP A 145 14.96 0.51 9.55
CA ASP A 145 14.68 1.14 8.26
C ASP A 145 13.18 1.08 7.96
N ALA A 146 12.68 2.08 7.23
CA ALA A 146 11.32 2.12 6.72
C ALA A 146 11.30 2.52 5.23
N TYR A 147 10.35 1.95 4.49
CA TYR A 147 10.15 2.22 3.06
C TYR A 147 8.70 2.68 2.86
N SER A 148 8.54 3.93 2.41
CA SER A 148 7.25 4.61 2.34
C SER A 148 6.78 4.79 0.90
N PHE A 149 5.59 4.26 0.62
CA PHE A 149 4.89 4.36 -0.65
C PHE A 149 3.65 5.21 -0.45
N GLY A 150 3.48 6.25 -1.25
CA GLY A 150 2.26 7.04 -1.17
C GLY A 150 2.10 7.98 -2.34
N THR A 151 1.02 8.75 -2.27
CA THR A 151 0.65 9.71 -3.30
C THR A 151 0.63 11.10 -2.68
N LEU A 152 1.28 12.05 -3.37
CA LEU A 152 1.12 13.46 -3.05
C LEU A 152 -0.31 13.84 -3.40
N ARG A 153 -1.04 14.45 -2.44
CA ARG A 153 -2.50 14.73 -2.50
C ARG A 153 -3.33 13.48 -2.24
N THR A 154 -3.81 13.39 -1.00
CA THR A 154 -4.47 12.23 -0.39
C THR A 154 -5.66 11.63 -1.15
N GLU A 155 -6.40 12.42 -1.94
CA GLU A 155 -7.67 11.98 -2.52
C GLU A 155 -7.56 10.71 -3.36
N SER A 156 -6.45 10.49 -4.08
CA SER A 156 -6.25 9.30 -4.91
C SER A 156 -6.18 8.01 -4.09
N LEU A 157 -5.39 7.95 -3.02
CA LEU A 157 -5.29 6.74 -2.19
C LEU A 157 -6.60 6.42 -1.47
N SER A 158 -7.31 7.44 -0.99
CA SER A 158 -8.61 7.23 -0.33
C SER A 158 -9.67 6.69 -1.30
N LYS A 159 -9.69 7.21 -2.54
CA LYS A 159 -10.54 6.67 -3.62
C LYS A 159 -10.20 5.22 -3.92
N THR A 160 -8.93 4.91 -4.14
CA THR A 160 -8.46 3.54 -4.33
C THR A 160 -8.91 2.63 -3.21
N ILE A 161 -8.71 3.02 -1.94
CA ILE A 161 -9.10 2.21 -0.79
C ILE A 161 -10.63 2.00 -0.73
N ALA A 162 -11.43 3.00 -1.11
CA ALA A 162 -12.88 2.88 -1.13
C ALA A 162 -13.38 1.83 -2.14
N GLU A 163 -12.64 1.58 -3.22
CA GLU A 163 -12.99 0.53 -4.21
C GLU A 163 -12.95 -0.88 -3.63
N TYR A 164 -12.26 -1.09 -2.49
CA TYR A 164 -12.23 -2.36 -1.77
C TYR A 164 -13.37 -2.52 -0.76
N TYR A 165 -14.33 -1.59 -0.73
CA TYR A 165 -15.55 -1.74 0.04
C TYR A 165 -16.72 -1.97 -0.89
N LYS A 166 -17.38 -3.12 -0.75
CA LYS A 166 -18.52 -3.51 -1.60
C LYS A 166 -19.48 -4.39 -0.82
N ASP A 167 -20.78 -4.21 -1.04
CA ASP A 167 -21.84 -5.02 -0.44
C ASP A 167 -21.69 -5.13 1.09
N ASN A 168 -21.40 -4.00 1.75
CA ASN A 168 -21.13 -3.86 3.19
C ASN A 168 -19.94 -4.67 3.73
N ASN A 169 -19.07 -5.15 2.85
CA ASN A 169 -17.88 -5.90 3.19
C ASN A 169 -16.63 -5.13 2.77
N TRP A 170 -15.60 -5.17 3.64
CA TRP A 170 -14.25 -4.81 3.25
C TRP A 170 -13.57 -6.01 2.63
N TYR A 171 -12.95 -5.82 1.48
CA TYR A 171 -12.10 -6.80 0.82
C TYR A 171 -10.63 -6.44 1.03
N TYR A 172 -9.73 -7.41 1.13
CA TYR A 172 -8.30 -7.10 1.23
C TYR A 172 -7.81 -6.43 -0.06
N ILE A 173 -6.86 -5.51 0.11
CA ILE A 173 -6.04 -5.03 -1.00
C ILE A 173 -5.07 -6.14 -1.35
N LEU A 174 -5.21 -6.74 -2.52
CA LEU A 174 -4.21 -7.65 -3.05
C LEU A 174 -3.09 -6.81 -3.66
N ALA A 175 -1.89 -6.99 -3.15
CA ALA A 175 -0.72 -6.21 -3.55
C ALA A 175 0.47 -7.12 -3.77
N ALA A 176 1.51 -6.58 -4.38
CA ALA A 176 2.81 -7.21 -4.39
C ALA A 176 3.88 -6.21 -3.97
N ILE A 177 4.81 -6.69 -3.14
CA ILE A 177 6.03 -5.96 -2.85
C ILE A 177 7.20 -6.61 -3.57
N THR A 178 8.09 -5.78 -4.10
CA THR A 178 9.38 -6.25 -4.59
C THR A 178 10.44 -5.93 -3.55
N VAL A 179 11.16 -6.97 -3.13
CA VAL A 179 12.22 -6.91 -2.13
C VAL A 179 13.53 -7.20 -2.82
N GLU A 180 14.55 -6.38 -2.58
CA GLU A 180 15.93 -6.67 -3.00
C GLU A 180 16.72 -7.12 -1.77
N ASN A 181 17.48 -8.21 -1.93
CA ASN A 181 18.44 -8.67 -0.95
C ASN A 181 19.70 -7.78 -0.98
N ASN A 182 20.08 -7.25 0.18
CA ASN A 182 21.18 -6.31 0.29
C ASN A 182 22.56 -6.94 0.03
N ILE A 183 22.70 -8.26 0.18
CA ILE A 183 23.95 -9.01 0.05
C ILE A 183 24.18 -9.38 -1.42
N ASN A 184 23.28 -10.16 -2.02
CA ASN A 184 23.46 -10.71 -3.37
C ASN A 184 22.79 -9.88 -4.48
N LYS A 185 22.00 -8.85 -4.12
CA LYS A 185 21.28 -7.94 -5.04
C LYS A 185 20.17 -8.61 -5.85
N GLU A 186 19.78 -9.83 -5.50
CA GLU A 186 18.63 -10.50 -6.11
C GLU A 186 17.35 -9.82 -5.67
N THR A 187 16.41 -9.70 -6.61
CA THR A 187 15.08 -9.15 -6.38
C THR A 187 14.04 -10.25 -6.43
N GLU A 188 13.15 -10.26 -5.46
CA GLU A 188 12.04 -11.20 -5.39
C GLU A 188 10.72 -10.45 -5.19
N LYS A 189 9.65 -10.98 -5.78
CA LYS A 189 8.31 -10.41 -5.71
C LYS A 189 7.45 -11.30 -4.82
N TYR A 190 6.84 -10.69 -3.81
CA TYR A 190 5.96 -11.36 -2.87
C TYR A 190 4.56 -10.77 -2.99
N GLU A 191 3.57 -11.63 -3.21
CA GLU A 191 2.16 -11.24 -3.18
C GLU A 191 1.67 -11.23 -1.73
N ILE A 192 1.04 -10.13 -1.34
CA ILE A 192 0.59 -9.87 0.02
C ILE A 192 -0.84 -9.37 0.01
N ARG A 193 -1.54 -9.53 1.13
CA ARG A 193 -2.82 -8.86 1.36
C ARG A 193 -2.67 -7.76 2.41
N ILE A 194 -3.22 -6.59 2.12
CA ILE A 194 -3.26 -5.44 3.03
C ILE A 194 -4.71 -5.24 3.49
N ASN A 195 -4.92 -4.95 4.77
CA ASN A 195 -6.25 -4.72 5.33
C ASN A 195 -6.64 -3.22 5.17
N PRO A 196 -7.51 -2.86 4.20
CA PRO A 196 -7.89 -1.46 3.96
C PRO A 196 -8.75 -0.86 5.08
N LYS A 197 -9.49 -1.71 5.82
CA LYS A 197 -10.35 -1.25 6.92
C LYS A 197 -9.54 -0.50 7.99
N ILE A 198 -8.29 -0.92 8.23
CA ILE A 198 -7.36 -0.24 9.14
C ILE A 198 -7.16 1.22 8.72
N TYR A 199 -6.97 1.50 7.44
CA TYR A 199 -6.84 2.88 6.95
C TYR A 199 -8.13 3.67 7.17
N ASN A 200 -9.28 3.09 6.86
CA ASN A 200 -10.57 3.74 7.05
C ASN A 200 -10.81 4.11 8.53
N ASP A 201 -10.61 3.16 9.43
CA ASP A 201 -10.76 3.35 10.88
C ASP A 201 -9.73 4.35 11.42
N PHE A 202 -8.51 4.31 10.90
CA PHE A 202 -7.48 5.32 11.17
C PHE A 202 -7.95 6.72 10.78
N GLN A 203 -8.51 6.93 9.58
CA GLN A 203 -9.02 8.24 9.16
C GLN A 203 -10.18 8.72 10.04
N LYS A 204 -11.12 7.84 10.40
CA LYS A 204 -12.23 8.15 11.33
C LYS A 204 -11.69 8.64 12.67
N LYS A 205 -10.75 7.90 13.26
CA LYS A 205 -10.13 8.27 14.55
C LYS A 205 -9.36 9.58 14.44
N LEU A 206 -8.64 9.82 13.34
CA LEU A 206 -7.90 11.07 13.15
C LEU A 206 -8.85 12.26 13.16
N ARG A 207 -10.01 12.13 12.51
CA ARG A 207 -11.01 13.19 12.44
C ARG A 207 -11.66 13.51 13.78
N LEU A 208 -11.86 12.49 14.62
CA LEU A 208 -12.31 12.68 16.01
C LEU A 208 -11.22 13.31 16.88
N HIS A 209 -9.99 12.83 16.75
CA HIS A 209 -8.88 13.23 17.60
C HIS A 209 -8.39 14.65 17.31
N PHE A 210 -8.40 15.12 16.05
CA PHE A 210 -8.13 16.54 15.78
C PHE A 210 -9.19 17.24 14.93
N LYS A 211 -9.71 18.33 15.49
CA LYS A 211 -10.67 19.26 14.86
C LYS A 211 -9.96 20.31 13.99
N SER A 212 -8.92 19.93 13.24
CA SER A 212 -8.14 20.85 12.42
C SER A 212 -8.58 20.86 10.95
N ASN A 213 -8.45 22.00 10.27
CA ASN A 213 -8.73 22.08 8.83
C ASN A 213 -7.76 21.24 7.97
N GLN A 214 -6.61 20.85 8.50
CA GLN A 214 -5.65 20.00 7.77
C GLN A 214 -6.16 18.56 7.64
N ILE A 215 -6.92 18.05 8.62
CA ILE A 215 -7.47 16.68 8.59
C ILE A 215 -8.64 16.57 7.63
N LYS A 216 -9.37 17.66 7.39
CA LYS A 216 -10.41 17.70 6.34
C LYS A 216 -9.86 17.39 4.95
N LYS A 217 -8.54 17.54 4.73
CA LYS A 217 -7.85 17.18 3.47
C LYS A 217 -7.61 15.67 3.31
N PHE A 218 -7.90 14.86 4.34
CA PHE A 218 -7.82 13.41 4.30
C PHE A 218 -9.23 12.84 4.27
N PRO A 219 -9.77 12.50 3.10
CA PRO A 219 -11.08 11.88 3.01
C PRO A 219 -11.08 10.51 3.70
N ILE A 220 -12.10 10.28 4.52
CA ILE A 220 -12.42 8.95 5.03
C ILE A 220 -12.98 8.17 3.83
N PRO A 221 -12.38 7.03 3.44
CA PRO A 221 -12.86 6.24 2.30
C PRO A 221 -14.35 5.92 2.38
N ILE A 222 -14.81 5.40 3.52
CA ILE A 222 -16.20 5.03 3.80
C ILE A 222 -16.64 5.61 5.14
N ILE A 223 -17.65 6.49 5.10
CA ILE A 223 -18.05 7.34 6.24
C ILE A 223 -18.88 6.59 7.29
N GLU A 224 -19.64 5.57 6.88
CA GLU A 224 -20.68 4.85 7.67
C GLU A 224 -20.33 4.53 9.12
#